data_AF-A0A0G4FRF3-F1
#
_entry.id   AF-A0A0G4FRF3-F1
#
_cell.length_a   1.000
_cell.length_b   1.000
_cell.length_c   1.000
_cell.angle_alpha   90.00
_cell.angle_beta   90.00
_cell.angle_gamma   90.00
#
_symmetry.space_group_name_H-M   'P 1'
#
loop_
_entity.id
_entity.type
_entity.pdbx_description
1 polymer ?
#
loop_
_entity_poly.entity_id
_entity_poly.type
_entity_poly.pdbx_seq_one_letter_code
_entity_poly.pdbx_strand_id
1 'polypeptide(L)'
;MMKQSIVYLLEVFLLLAHHTEAKIVGALVLPHGEDAFAPELVDFAAGSRELESAAKSVSSAIVESEKPDVIFLTTPHGLELTDNFLVYQNSHLSGTAVLQNPMFPQKETKSVSLEARTDVSLANNLVEILGRGVTKPSLEAKENGENAEATQKSKYALQGLLGFADSSPLPLDWGEIIPFSFLSGTAGSPQSDSEAKSDSGKLNTQSLPAVVVASIPTFRYNHSVEMIPELLELGGDIGDVLERSDRKVLWVVSADLAHTHLAEGPYGFCECAEPFDKAVEAWAASLEPCASSESDTECVENAKMSRDLLLVEAAKLQQAGAASCGFTGLVMLQGMLDHLTTRMPLEREQKKSGEGSSLCEAVSEWDSRVLANFHPTYFGMMVAQFKRSESWVHCRQAHRESEILARE
;
A
#
# COMPACT_ATOMS: atom_id res chain seq x y z
N MET A 1 -13.37 -49.39 14.72
CA MET A 1 -13.22 -48.11 15.44
C MET A 1 -11.86 -47.43 15.21
N MET A 2 -10.74 -48.15 15.11
CA MET A 2 -9.41 -47.54 14.92
C MET A 2 -9.15 -46.85 13.56
N LYS A 3 -9.91 -47.20 12.50
CA LYS A 3 -9.76 -46.59 11.16
C LYS A 3 -10.42 -45.21 11.00
N GLN A 4 -11.45 -44.89 11.79
CA GLN A 4 -12.10 -43.57 11.74
C GLN A 4 -11.31 -42.49 12.48
N SER A 5 -10.55 -42.87 13.52
CA SER A 5 -9.72 -41.93 14.28
C SER A 5 -8.49 -41.44 13.52
N ILE A 6 -7.97 -42.22 12.56
CA ILE A 6 -6.80 -41.84 11.75
C ILE A 6 -7.18 -40.84 10.64
N VAL A 7 -8.40 -40.96 10.08
CA VAL A 7 -8.91 -40.01 9.07
C VAL A 7 -9.18 -38.63 9.69
N TYR A 8 -9.78 -38.60 10.88
CA TYR A 8 -9.99 -37.35 11.63
C TYR A 8 -8.69 -36.67 12.05
N LEU A 9 -7.65 -37.43 12.42
CA LEU A 9 -6.35 -36.86 12.76
C LEU A 9 -5.63 -36.28 11.53
N LEU A 10 -5.81 -36.86 10.34
CA LEU A 10 -5.27 -36.35 9.08
C LEU A 10 -6.02 -35.09 8.59
N GLU A 11 -7.35 -35.02 8.73
CA GLU A 11 -8.12 -33.81 8.42
C GLU A 11 -7.80 -32.66 9.40
N VAL A 12 -7.63 -32.95 10.68
CA VAL A 12 -7.21 -31.94 11.68
C VAL A 12 -5.76 -31.50 11.45
N PHE A 13 -4.85 -32.38 11.01
CA PHE A 13 -3.49 -31.99 10.62
C PHE A 13 -3.44 -31.19 9.31
N LEU A 14 -4.32 -31.48 8.34
CA LEU A 14 -4.46 -30.68 7.10
C LEU A 14 -5.08 -29.29 7.37
N LEU A 15 -5.96 -29.18 8.36
CA LEU A 15 -6.50 -27.92 8.86
C LEU A 15 -5.48 -27.10 9.68
N LEU A 16 -4.50 -27.77 10.32
CA LEU A 16 -3.43 -27.12 11.08
C LEU A 16 -2.17 -26.80 10.24
N ALA A 17 -2.13 -27.20 8.97
CA ALA A 17 -0.98 -27.02 8.08
C ALA A 17 -1.11 -25.85 7.08
N HIS A 18 -2.13 -25.00 7.20
CA HIS A 18 -2.16 -23.72 6.50
C HIS A 18 -1.57 -22.63 7.40
N HIS A 19 -0.27 -22.77 7.72
CA HIS A 19 0.52 -21.60 8.07
C HIS A 19 0.68 -20.81 6.77
N THR A 20 -0.24 -19.88 6.53
CA THR A 20 -0.09 -18.92 5.44
C THR A 20 1.08 -18.02 5.79
N GLU A 21 2.17 -18.22 5.04
CA GLU A 21 3.24 -17.23 4.80
C GLU A 21 2.64 -15.84 4.56
N ALA A 22 3.42 -14.79 4.88
CA ALA A 22 3.00 -13.39 4.80
C ALA A 22 2.16 -13.08 3.54
N LYS A 23 0.98 -12.47 3.74
CA LYS A 23 0.02 -12.23 2.65
C LYS A 23 0.16 -10.87 2.03
N ILE A 24 0.60 -9.86 2.77
CA ILE A 24 1.18 -8.66 2.18
C ILE A 24 2.70 -8.87 2.11
N VAL A 25 3.21 -9.01 0.88
CA VAL A 25 4.63 -9.29 0.60
C VAL A 25 5.49 -8.03 0.65
N GLY A 26 4.87 -6.87 0.49
CA GLY A 26 5.54 -5.58 0.45
C GLY A 26 4.57 -4.44 0.13
N ALA A 27 5.11 -3.23 0.15
CA ALA A 27 4.48 -2.05 -0.43
C ALA A 27 5.46 -1.26 -1.30
N LEU A 28 4.93 -0.54 -2.29
CA LEU A 28 5.65 0.45 -3.08
C LEU A 28 4.93 1.80 -3.01
N VAL A 29 5.70 2.88 -3.00
CA VAL A 29 5.24 4.22 -3.36
C VAL A 29 5.77 4.50 -4.76
N LEU A 30 4.86 4.69 -5.71
CA LEU A 30 5.19 4.97 -7.10
C LEU A 30 4.55 6.30 -7.52
N PRO A 31 5.28 7.15 -8.27
CA PRO A 31 4.72 8.37 -8.80
C PRO A 31 3.70 8.09 -9.89
N HIS A 32 2.79 9.04 -10.07
CA HIS A 32 1.86 9.09 -11.20
C HIS A 32 2.07 10.30 -12.09
N GLY A 33 3.07 11.14 -11.81
CA GLY A 33 3.47 12.21 -12.72
C GLY A 33 4.04 11.66 -14.03
N GLU A 34 3.63 12.26 -15.15
CA GLU A 34 4.11 11.89 -16.48
C GLU A 34 5.63 12.02 -16.62
N ASP A 35 6.25 12.90 -15.83
CA ASP A 35 7.67 13.19 -15.83
C ASP A 35 8.52 11.99 -15.38
N ALA A 36 8.00 11.14 -14.48
CA ALA A 36 8.66 9.90 -14.07
C ALA A 36 8.43 8.77 -15.06
N PHE A 37 7.39 8.83 -15.89
CA PHE A 37 7.08 7.78 -16.86
C PHE A 37 7.70 8.03 -18.25
N ALA A 38 7.71 9.29 -18.68
CA ALA A 38 8.18 9.73 -19.99
C ALA A 38 9.13 10.94 -19.82
N PRO A 39 10.38 10.72 -19.35
CA PRO A 39 11.33 11.79 -19.01
C PRO A 39 11.70 12.70 -20.18
N GLU A 40 11.47 12.28 -21.42
CA GLU A 40 11.60 13.10 -22.62
C GLU A 40 10.59 14.26 -22.72
N LEU A 41 9.49 14.21 -21.96
CA LEU A 41 8.48 15.27 -21.87
C LEU A 41 8.95 16.51 -21.10
N VAL A 42 10.15 16.47 -20.50
CA VAL A 42 10.76 17.61 -19.82
C VAL A 42 12.15 17.92 -20.36
N ASP A 43 12.57 19.18 -20.30
CA ASP A 43 13.91 19.60 -20.76
C ASP A 43 15.02 19.30 -19.73
N PHE A 44 14.69 19.17 -18.45
CA PHE A 44 15.62 18.93 -17.34
C PHE A 44 15.49 17.51 -16.77
N ALA A 45 15.93 16.53 -17.57
CA ALA A 45 15.72 15.11 -17.28
C ALA A 45 16.53 14.54 -16.09
N ALA A 46 17.30 15.36 -15.35
CA ALA A 46 18.27 14.90 -14.33
C ALA A 46 17.65 14.46 -12.98
N GLY A 47 16.31 14.45 -12.90
CA GLY A 47 15.57 13.72 -11.85
C GLY A 47 14.52 12.78 -12.44
N SER A 48 13.94 13.15 -13.59
CA SER A 48 12.94 12.33 -14.29
C SER A 48 13.48 10.96 -14.71
N ARG A 49 14.73 10.86 -15.19
CA ARG A 49 15.32 9.57 -15.61
C ARG A 49 15.65 8.69 -14.41
N GLU A 50 16.07 9.31 -13.31
CA GLU A 50 16.36 8.66 -12.04
C GLU A 50 15.07 8.09 -11.45
N LEU A 51 13.98 8.86 -11.46
CA LEU A 51 12.63 8.41 -11.08
C LEU A 51 12.16 7.25 -11.97
N GLU A 52 12.25 7.40 -13.30
CA GLU A 52 11.86 6.36 -14.26
C GLU A 52 12.64 5.06 -14.01
N SER A 53 13.97 5.17 -13.91
CA SER A 53 14.85 4.03 -13.69
C SER A 53 14.58 3.35 -12.36
N ALA A 54 14.39 4.13 -11.28
CA ALA A 54 14.07 3.61 -9.96
C ALA A 54 12.71 2.89 -9.97
N ALA A 55 11.67 3.50 -10.52
CA ALA A 55 10.32 2.94 -10.58
C ALA A 55 10.28 1.62 -11.38
N LYS A 56 10.94 1.58 -12.54
CA LYS A 56 11.06 0.36 -13.36
C LYS A 56 11.82 -0.74 -12.63
N SER A 57 12.96 -0.39 -12.05
CA SER A 57 13.87 -1.37 -11.42
C SER A 57 13.23 -2.00 -10.19
N VAL A 58 12.64 -1.18 -9.30
CA VAL A 58 12.00 -1.69 -8.08
C VAL A 58 10.76 -2.50 -8.37
N SER A 59 9.93 -2.07 -9.34
CA SER A 59 8.72 -2.77 -9.74
C SER A 59 9.06 -4.13 -10.34
N SER A 60 10.04 -4.18 -11.25
CA SER A 60 10.51 -5.44 -11.84
C SER A 60 11.07 -6.38 -10.77
N ALA A 61 11.92 -5.86 -9.88
CA ALA A 61 12.56 -6.66 -8.83
C ALA A 61 11.55 -7.28 -7.87
N ILE A 62 10.58 -6.51 -7.36
CA ILE A 62 9.60 -7.03 -6.40
C ILE A 62 8.59 -7.98 -7.05
N VAL A 63 8.17 -7.70 -8.29
CA VAL A 63 7.25 -8.59 -9.01
C VAL A 63 7.94 -9.93 -9.33
N GLU A 64 9.23 -9.90 -9.69
CA GLU A 64 9.99 -11.12 -9.95
C GLU A 64 10.28 -11.92 -8.67
N SER A 65 10.64 -11.24 -7.56
CA SER A 65 11.01 -11.90 -6.31
C SER A 65 9.80 -12.44 -5.54
N GLU A 66 8.74 -11.63 -5.41
CA GLU A 66 7.60 -11.95 -4.53
C GLU A 66 6.45 -12.62 -5.28
N LYS A 67 6.35 -12.42 -6.60
CA LYS A 67 5.30 -12.96 -7.48
C LYS A 67 3.89 -12.74 -6.88
N PRO A 68 3.47 -11.49 -6.68
CA PRO A 68 2.16 -11.19 -6.11
C PRO A 68 1.04 -11.73 -7.00
N ASP A 69 0.01 -12.31 -6.37
CA ASP A 69 -1.23 -12.71 -7.03
C ASP A 69 -2.09 -11.49 -7.36
N VAL A 70 -2.04 -10.48 -6.48
CA VAL A 70 -2.83 -9.26 -6.58
C VAL A 70 -1.99 -8.01 -6.29
N ILE A 71 -2.20 -6.97 -7.09
CA ILE A 71 -1.75 -5.60 -6.78
C ILE A 71 -2.92 -4.83 -6.16
N PHE A 72 -2.78 -4.39 -4.91
CA PHE A 72 -3.72 -3.48 -4.28
C PHE A 72 -3.24 -2.03 -4.44
N LEU A 73 -3.94 -1.22 -5.22
CA LEU A 73 -3.57 0.16 -5.53
C LEU A 73 -4.44 1.15 -4.74
N THR A 74 -3.81 2.07 -4.02
CA THR A 74 -4.48 3.30 -3.56
C THR A 74 -4.12 4.47 -4.47
N THR A 75 -5.12 5.26 -4.88
CA THR A 75 -4.96 6.33 -5.87
C THR A 75 -5.76 7.58 -5.52
N PRO A 76 -5.16 8.79 -5.63
CA PRO A 76 -5.89 10.04 -5.56
C PRO A 76 -6.41 10.50 -6.93
N HIS A 77 -6.12 9.82 -8.05
CA HIS A 77 -6.42 10.32 -9.40
C HIS A 77 -7.18 9.31 -10.27
N GLY A 78 -8.17 8.64 -9.67
CA GLY A 78 -9.09 7.76 -10.36
C GLY A 78 -10.51 8.31 -10.45
N LEU A 79 -11.48 7.43 -10.65
CA LEU A 79 -12.88 7.70 -10.28
C LEU A 79 -12.94 8.00 -8.79
N GLU A 80 -13.46 9.17 -8.43
CA GLU A 80 -13.59 9.62 -7.04
C GLU A 80 -15.05 9.92 -6.69
N LEU A 81 -15.45 9.67 -5.45
CA LEU A 81 -16.69 10.19 -4.88
C LEU A 81 -16.40 11.43 -4.04
N THR A 82 -17.41 12.27 -3.81
CA THR A 82 -17.22 13.50 -3.03
C THR A 82 -16.82 13.20 -1.59
N ASP A 83 -17.52 12.26 -0.94
CA ASP A 83 -17.46 12.04 0.51
C ASP A 83 -17.02 10.62 0.90
N ASN A 84 -16.83 9.73 -0.07
CA ASN A 84 -16.67 8.30 0.15
C ASN A 84 -15.41 7.72 -0.49
N PHE A 85 -14.71 6.85 0.24
CA PHE A 85 -13.72 5.96 -0.37
C PHE A 85 -14.42 5.03 -1.36
N LEU A 86 -13.75 4.70 -2.46
CA LEU A 86 -14.34 3.92 -3.53
C LEU A 86 -13.46 2.74 -3.90
N VAL A 87 -14.05 1.55 -3.98
CA VAL A 87 -13.39 0.33 -4.45
C VAL A 87 -14.00 -0.09 -5.78
N TYR A 88 -13.18 -0.38 -6.78
CA TYR A 88 -13.66 -0.78 -8.11
C TYR A 88 -14.04 -2.26 -8.08
N GLN A 89 -15.26 -2.60 -8.52
CA GLN A 89 -15.78 -3.97 -8.46
C GLN A 89 -16.03 -4.60 -9.84
N ASN A 90 -15.87 -3.86 -10.95
CA ASN A 90 -15.93 -4.46 -12.29
C ASN A 90 -14.77 -5.43 -12.50
N SER A 91 -15.03 -6.54 -13.18
CA SER A 91 -14.02 -7.55 -13.50
C SER A 91 -12.99 -7.09 -14.54
N HIS A 92 -13.33 -6.08 -15.34
CA HIS A 92 -12.46 -5.49 -16.35
C HIS A 92 -12.31 -3.99 -16.10
N LEU A 93 -11.08 -3.51 -16.20
CA LEU A 93 -10.72 -2.09 -16.15
C LEU A 93 -9.93 -1.77 -17.43
N SER A 94 -10.14 -0.60 -18.01
CA SER A 94 -9.38 -0.16 -19.19
C SER A 94 -9.33 1.34 -19.30
N GLY A 95 -8.24 1.89 -19.82
CA GLY A 95 -8.14 3.32 -20.04
C GLY A 95 -6.96 3.70 -20.93
N THR A 96 -6.86 5.00 -21.22
CA THR A 96 -5.71 5.58 -21.91
C THR A 96 -5.33 6.88 -21.23
N ALA A 97 -4.12 6.92 -20.69
CA ALA A 97 -3.53 8.13 -20.14
C ALA A 97 -2.91 8.93 -21.28
N VAL A 98 -3.32 10.19 -21.43
CA VAL A 98 -2.68 11.15 -22.34
C VAL A 98 -1.65 11.93 -21.54
N LEU A 99 -0.38 11.77 -21.90
CA LEU A 99 0.76 12.35 -21.21
C LEU A 99 1.22 13.60 -21.94
N GLN A 100 1.09 14.74 -21.28
CA GLN A 100 1.58 16.02 -21.76
C GLN A 100 1.89 16.91 -20.57
N ASN A 101 3.17 17.30 -20.44
CA ASN A 101 3.55 18.25 -19.42
C ASN A 101 3.14 19.68 -19.84
N PRO A 102 2.26 20.37 -19.08
CA PRO A 102 1.76 21.69 -19.45
C PRO A 102 2.85 22.78 -19.44
N MET A 103 3.96 22.56 -18.72
CA MET A 103 5.11 23.47 -18.75
C MET A 103 5.95 23.35 -20.03
N PHE A 104 5.84 22.23 -20.74
CA PHE A 104 6.57 21.98 -21.97
C PHE A 104 5.61 21.65 -23.13
N PRO A 105 4.68 22.58 -23.49
CA PRO A 105 3.64 22.32 -24.49
C PRO A 105 4.19 22.04 -25.90
N GLN A 106 5.46 22.38 -26.16
CA GLN A 106 6.18 22.07 -27.39
C GLN A 106 6.59 20.60 -27.53
N LYS A 107 6.54 19.82 -26.44
CA LYS A 107 6.89 18.40 -26.46
C LYS A 107 5.75 17.58 -27.04
N GLU A 108 6.11 16.51 -27.74
CA GLU A 108 5.14 15.61 -28.37
C GLU A 108 4.31 14.90 -27.29
N THR A 109 2.99 15.02 -27.39
CA THR A 109 2.04 14.27 -26.55
C THR A 109 2.25 12.78 -26.72
N LYS A 110 2.19 12.05 -25.61
CA LYS A 110 2.28 10.59 -25.59
C LYS A 110 1.00 9.99 -25.05
N SER A 111 0.74 8.73 -25.37
CA SER A 111 -0.37 8.00 -24.79
C SER A 111 0.07 6.61 -24.32
N VAL A 112 -0.59 6.15 -23.26
CA VAL A 112 -0.40 4.81 -22.70
C VAL A 112 -1.76 4.22 -22.43
N SER A 113 -2.08 3.13 -23.12
CA SER A 113 -3.29 2.36 -22.87
C SER A 113 -2.99 1.16 -21.97
N LEU A 114 -3.89 0.87 -21.04
CA LEU A 114 -3.79 -0.27 -20.14
C LEU A 114 -5.13 -0.98 -20.06
N GLU A 115 -5.09 -2.31 -20.02
CA GLU A 115 -6.19 -3.16 -19.59
C GLU A 115 -5.75 -3.90 -18.32
N ALA A 116 -6.65 -4.01 -17.34
CA ALA A 116 -6.41 -4.73 -16.10
C ALA A 116 -7.63 -5.57 -15.71
N ARG A 117 -7.39 -6.60 -14.89
CA ARG A 117 -8.43 -7.52 -14.39
C ARG A 117 -8.52 -7.38 -12.88
N THR A 118 -9.72 -7.14 -12.38
CA THR A 118 -9.92 -6.98 -10.93
C THR A 118 -10.02 -8.34 -10.24
N ASP A 119 -9.41 -8.51 -9.07
CA ASP A 119 -9.81 -9.59 -8.14
C ASP A 119 -11.15 -9.18 -7.49
N VAL A 120 -12.24 -9.51 -8.18
CA VAL A 120 -13.61 -9.15 -7.79
C VAL A 120 -13.96 -9.71 -6.42
N SER A 121 -13.46 -10.91 -6.07
CA SER A 121 -13.74 -11.51 -4.77
C SER A 121 -13.12 -10.69 -3.64
N LEU A 122 -11.87 -10.30 -3.79
CA LEU A 122 -11.18 -9.48 -2.79
C LEU A 122 -11.76 -8.06 -2.70
N ALA A 123 -12.07 -7.44 -3.84
CA ALA A 123 -12.74 -6.14 -3.89
C ALA A 123 -14.10 -6.16 -3.18
N ASN A 124 -14.91 -7.21 -3.40
CA ASN A 124 -16.19 -7.40 -2.72
C ASN A 124 -16.02 -7.58 -1.21
N ASN A 125 -15.03 -8.37 -0.79
CA ASN A 125 -14.75 -8.59 0.63
C ASN A 125 -14.38 -7.29 1.35
N LEU A 126 -13.58 -6.42 0.74
CA LEU A 126 -13.26 -5.10 1.28
C LEU A 126 -14.53 -4.26 1.49
N VAL A 127 -15.40 -4.18 0.48
CA VAL A 127 -16.65 -3.42 0.56
C VAL A 127 -17.61 -4.00 1.59
N GLU A 128 -17.71 -5.33 1.67
CA GLU A 128 -18.59 -6.01 2.63
C GLU A 128 -18.13 -5.79 4.07
N ILE A 129 -16.84 -6.01 4.36
CA ILE A 129 -16.28 -5.93 5.70
C ILE A 129 -16.20 -4.48 6.18
N LEU A 130 -15.73 -3.56 5.32
CA LEU A 130 -15.38 -2.19 5.71
C LEU A 130 -16.46 -1.16 5.39
N GLY A 131 -17.29 -1.41 4.37
CA GLY A 131 -18.26 -0.44 3.83
C GLY A 131 -19.73 -0.72 4.13
N ARG A 132 -20.11 -1.97 4.42
CA ARG A 132 -21.52 -2.35 4.63
C ARG A 132 -21.89 -2.67 6.08
N GLY A 133 -20.89 -2.86 6.95
CA GLY A 133 -21.11 -3.29 8.33
C GLY A 133 -21.58 -4.75 8.40
N VAL A 134 -21.02 -5.52 9.33
CA VAL A 134 -21.40 -6.94 9.48
C VAL A 134 -22.74 -7.03 10.20
N THR A 135 -23.75 -7.64 9.56
CA THR A 135 -24.94 -8.11 10.29
C THR A 135 -24.56 -9.36 11.07
N LYS A 136 -24.19 -9.18 12.35
CA LYS A 136 -24.10 -10.32 13.26
C LYS A 136 -25.52 -10.72 13.67
N PRO A 137 -25.90 -12.00 13.57
CA PRO A 137 -27.03 -12.51 14.34
C PRO A 137 -26.68 -12.28 15.82
N SER A 138 -27.37 -11.39 16.50
CA SER A 138 -27.13 -11.13 17.91
C SER A 138 -27.47 -12.40 18.70
N LEU A 139 -26.47 -13.00 19.35
CA LEU A 139 -26.68 -14.10 20.29
C LEU A 139 -27.57 -13.67 21.47
N GLU A 140 -27.59 -12.37 21.76
CA GLU A 140 -28.38 -11.75 22.84
C GLU A 140 -29.86 -11.49 22.49
N ALA A 141 -30.25 -11.46 21.20
CA ALA A 141 -31.66 -11.28 20.82
C ALA A 141 -32.53 -12.52 21.04
N LYS A 142 -31.93 -13.67 21.40
CA LYS A 142 -32.70 -14.89 21.68
C LYS A 142 -33.37 -14.92 23.05
N GLU A 143 -33.02 -14.03 23.98
CA GLU A 143 -33.63 -14.07 25.33
C GLU A 143 -34.91 -13.21 25.45
N ASN A 144 -35.15 -12.24 24.56
CA ASN A 144 -36.26 -11.28 24.72
C ASN A 144 -37.35 -11.32 23.62
N GLY A 145 -37.30 -12.25 22.66
CA GLY A 145 -38.38 -12.43 21.68
C GLY A 145 -38.57 -11.27 20.69
N GLU A 146 -37.66 -10.30 20.67
CA GLU A 146 -37.58 -9.25 19.66
C GLU A 146 -36.53 -9.62 18.62
N ASN A 147 -36.95 -9.78 17.37
CA ASN A 147 -36.05 -9.89 16.21
C ASN A 147 -35.37 -8.53 15.96
N ALA A 148 -34.48 -8.12 16.85
CA ALA A 148 -33.62 -6.97 16.64
C ALA A 148 -32.32 -7.46 15.97
N GLU A 149 -32.31 -7.46 14.64
CA GLU A 149 -31.06 -7.48 13.88
C GLU A 149 -30.29 -6.21 14.26
N ALA A 150 -29.24 -6.34 15.09
CA ALA A 150 -28.35 -5.23 15.38
C ALA A 150 -27.51 -4.96 14.13
N THR A 151 -27.98 -4.05 13.28
CA THR A 151 -27.20 -3.58 12.12
C THR A 151 -26.03 -2.76 12.65
N GLN A 152 -24.84 -3.34 12.66
CA GLN A 152 -23.62 -2.58 12.96
C GLN A 152 -23.40 -1.60 11.81
N LYS A 153 -23.47 -0.29 12.10
CA LYS A 153 -23.18 0.75 11.11
C LYS A 153 -21.76 0.54 10.56
N SER A 154 -21.60 0.71 9.24
CA SER A 154 -20.29 0.69 8.60
C SER A 154 -19.30 1.59 9.34
N LYS A 155 -18.08 1.11 9.53
CA LYS A 155 -17.01 1.86 10.20
C LYS A 155 -16.53 3.04 9.33
N TYR A 156 -16.50 2.84 8.02
CA TYR A 156 -16.01 3.82 7.04
C TYR A 156 -17.09 4.19 6.02
N ALA A 157 -16.95 5.38 5.46
CA ALA A 157 -17.69 5.81 4.28
C ALA A 157 -17.12 5.16 3.01
N LEU A 158 -17.00 3.83 2.97
CA LEU A 158 -16.42 3.08 1.85
C LEU A 158 -17.53 2.47 0.98
N GLN A 159 -17.48 2.70 -0.33
CA GLN A 159 -18.43 2.18 -1.30
C GLN A 159 -17.75 1.38 -2.39
N GLY A 160 -18.50 0.46 -2.99
CA GLY A 160 -18.08 -0.26 -4.19
C GLY A 160 -18.74 0.33 -5.43
N LEU A 161 -17.99 0.44 -6.53
CA LEU A 161 -18.50 0.89 -7.83
C LEU A 161 -18.59 -0.28 -8.80
N LEU A 162 -19.80 -0.48 -9.34
CA LEU A 162 -20.08 -1.36 -10.47
C LEU A 162 -20.67 -0.58 -11.63
N GLY A 163 -20.04 -0.70 -12.81
CA GLY A 163 -20.64 -0.33 -14.08
C GLY A 163 -21.80 -1.25 -14.45
N PHE A 164 -22.54 -0.89 -15.50
CA PHE A 164 -23.74 -1.62 -15.92
C PHE A 164 -23.48 -3.12 -16.11
N ALA A 165 -24.02 -3.94 -15.21
CA ALA A 165 -23.97 -5.40 -15.23
C ALA A 165 -22.55 -6.00 -15.40
N ASP A 166 -21.49 -5.28 -15.02
CA ASP A 166 -20.09 -5.65 -15.31
C ASP A 166 -19.85 -5.94 -16.82
N SER A 167 -20.64 -5.32 -17.69
CA SER A 167 -20.64 -5.57 -19.14
C SER A 167 -19.70 -4.65 -19.93
N SER A 168 -19.28 -3.55 -19.30
CA SER A 168 -18.29 -2.61 -19.84
C SER A 168 -17.16 -2.45 -18.82
N PRO A 169 -15.90 -2.30 -19.25
CA PRO A 169 -14.81 -1.98 -18.34
C PRO A 169 -15.07 -0.67 -17.59
N LEU A 170 -14.65 -0.59 -16.32
CA LEU A 170 -14.54 0.72 -15.67
C LEU A 170 -13.29 1.46 -16.20
N PRO A 171 -13.38 2.79 -16.37
CA PRO A 171 -12.26 3.57 -16.86
C PRO A 171 -11.10 3.57 -15.86
N LEU A 172 -9.88 3.49 -16.39
CA LEU A 172 -8.64 3.86 -15.71
C LEU A 172 -8.15 5.19 -16.25
N ASP A 173 -7.49 5.98 -15.40
CA ASP A 173 -6.84 7.22 -15.80
C ASP A 173 -5.35 7.21 -15.43
N TRP A 174 -4.64 8.30 -15.70
CA TRP A 174 -3.20 8.44 -15.48
C TRP A 174 -2.74 8.06 -14.07
N GLY A 175 -3.57 8.34 -13.04
CA GLY A 175 -3.33 7.98 -11.64
C GLY A 175 -3.19 6.48 -11.38
N GLU A 176 -3.84 5.63 -12.18
CA GLU A 176 -3.70 4.17 -12.10
C GLU A 176 -2.76 3.63 -13.17
N ILE A 177 -2.87 4.16 -14.40
CA ILE A 177 -2.17 3.64 -15.58
C ILE A 177 -0.67 3.76 -15.42
N ILE A 178 -0.15 4.89 -14.91
CA ILE A 178 1.30 5.10 -14.80
C ILE A 178 1.93 4.12 -13.79
N PRO A 179 1.46 4.03 -12.52
CA PRO A 179 1.96 3.03 -11.58
C PRO A 179 1.86 1.58 -12.10
N PHE A 180 0.72 1.21 -12.70
CA PHE A 180 0.55 -0.14 -13.25
C PHE A 180 1.48 -0.42 -14.43
N SER A 181 1.82 0.59 -15.23
CA SER A 181 2.74 0.42 -16.37
C SER A 181 4.18 0.14 -15.94
N PHE A 182 4.60 0.62 -14.75
CA PHE A 182 5.88 0.21 -14.17
C PHE A 182 5.88 -1.26 -13.73
N LEU A 183 4.74 -1.79 -13.28
CA LEU A 183 4.59 -3.17 -12.79
C LEU A 183 4.39 -4.22 -13.88
N SER A 184 3.79 -3.85 -15.00
CA SER A 184 3.59 -4.74 -16.17
C SER A 184 4.83 -4.84 -17.07
N GLY A 185 5.88 -4.05 -16.80
CA GLY A 185 7.03 -3.93 -17.69
C GLY A 185 6.69 -3.31 -19.05
N THR A 186 5.52 -2.66 -19.20
CA THR A 186 5.16 -1.91 -20.41
C THR A 186 5.81 -0.52 -20.45
N ALA A 187 6.51 -0.12 -19.40
CA ALA A 187 7.30 1.09 -19.33
C ALA A 187 8.53 1.01 -20.28
N GLY A 188 8.30 1.13 -21.58
CA GLY A 188 9.33 0.95 -22.60
C GLY A 188 9.02 1.44 -24.01
N SER A 189 7.78 1.81 -24.35
CA SER A 189 7.48 2.53 -25.61
C SER A 189 6.11 3.20 -25.54
N PRO A 190 6.02 4.46 -25.10
CA PRO A 190 4.87 5.29 -25.41
C PRO A 190 4.67 5.29 -26.93
N GLN A 191 3.49 4.91 -27.41
CA GLN A 191 3.22 4.96 -28.85
C GLN A 191 3.07 6.42 -29.25
N SER A 192 3.93 6.91 -30.15
CA SER A 192 3.67 8.14 -30.89
C SER A 192 2.53 7.86 -31.88
N ASP A 193 1.58 8.78 -32.01
CA ASP A 193 0.39 8.68 -32.89
C ASP A 193 0.69 8.51 -34.40
N SER A 194 1.96 8.32 -34.78
CA SER A 194 2.42 8.27 -36.18
C SER A 194 2.71 6.87 -36.74
N GLU A 195 2.76 5.79 -35.95
CA GLU A 195 3.02 4.44 -36.48
C GLU A 195 2.15 3.33 -35.87
N ALA A 196 0.89 3.27 -36.31
CA ALA A 196 0.17 2.01 -36.40
C ALA A 196 0.76 1.15 -37.53
N LYS A 197 1.98 0.65 -37.34
CA LYS A 197 2.54 -0.42 -38.17
C LYS A 197 2.79 -1.64 -37.30
N SER A 198 2.04 -2.68 -37.65
CA SER A 198 2.25 -4.06 -37.26
C SER A 198 3.71 -4.45 -37.48
N ASP A 199 4.52 -4.48 -36.43
CA ASP A 199 5.68 -5.35 -36.42
C ASP A 199 5.72 -6.12 -35.10
N SER A 200 5.60 -7.44 -35.24
CA SER A 200 5.47 -8.44 -34.20
C SER A 200 6.85 -8.77 -33.59
N GLY A 201 7.55 -7.74 -33.13
CA GLY A 201 8.69 -7.89 -32.23
C GLY A 201 8.15 -8.21 -30.83
N LYS A 202 8.18 -9.48 -30.43
CA LYS A 202 7.84 -9.93 -29.08
C LYS A 202 8.75 -9.25 -28.04
N LEU A 203 8.35 -8.08 -27.55
CA LEU A 203 8.72 -7.63 -26.22
C LEU A 203 7.98 -8.56 -25.25
N ASN A 204 8.70 -9.22 -24.35
CA ASN A 204 8.13 -10.02 -23.28
C ASN A 204 7.42 -9.07 -22.28
N THR A 205 6.24 -8.57 -22.63
CA THR A 205 5.40 -7.80 -21.70
C THR A 205 4.91 -8.75 -20.62
N GLN A 206 5.30 -8.50 -19.37
CA GLN A 206 4.79 -9.27 -18.25
C GLN A 206 3.32 -8.91 -18.05
N SER A 207 2.42 -9.90 -18.08
CA SER A 207 1.01 -9.61 -17.79
C SER A 207 0.89 -9.12 -16.36
N LEU A 208 0.27 -7.96 -16.16
CA LEU A 208 -0.04 -7.44 -14.83
C LEU A 208 -0.83 -8.49 -14.03
N PRO A 209 -0.51 -8.74 -12.75
CA PRO A 209 -1.35 -9.55 -11.88
C PRO A 209 -2.78 -8.97 -11.78
N ALA A 210 -3.70 -9.71 -11.16
CA ALA A 210 -5.00 -9.15 -10.86
C ALA A 210 -4.85 -7.89 -9.98
N VAL A 211 -5.77 -6.94 -10.07
CA VAL A 211 -5.69 -5.68 -9.33
C VAL A 211 -6.89 -5.49 -8.41
N VAL A 212 -6.73 -4.66 -7.40
CA VAL A 212 -7.84 -4.06 -6.65
C VAL A 212 -7.51 -2.59 -6.50
N VAL A 213 -8.38 -1.71 -6.98
CA VAL A 213 -8.19 -0.26 -6.94
C VAL A 213 -9.10 0.35 -5.88
N ALA A 214 -8.50 1.12 -4.98
CA ALA A 214 -9.18 1.93 -3.97
C ALA A 214 -8.84 3.41 -4.18
N SER A 215 -9.84 4.25 -4.46
CA SER A 215 -9.64 5.69 -4.62
C SER A 215 -10.10 6.48 -3.40
N ILE A 216 -9.44 7.63 -3.23
CA ILE A 216 -9.61 8.52 -2.09
C ILE A 216 -10.63 9.61 -2.47
N PRO A 217 -11.58 9.98 -1.59
CA PRO A 217 -12.62 10.95 -1.93
C PRO A 217 -12.10 12.36 -2.19
N THR A 218 -12.83 13.15 -2.98
CA THR A 218 -12.38 14.49 -3.41
C THR A 218 -12.33 15.51 -2.28
N PHE A 219 -13.09 15.34 -1.17
CA PHE A 219 -12.98 16.26 -0.04
C PHE A 219 -11.55 16.31 0.55
N ARG A 220 -10.69 15.32 0.25
CA ARG A 220 -9.25 15.34 0.58
C ARG A 220 -8.53 16.62 0.14
N TYR A 221 -8.96 17.27 -0.94
CA TYR A 221 -8.33 18.50 -1.42
C TYR A 221 -8.27 19.60 -0.34
N ASN A 222 -9.28 19.64 0.54
CA ASN A 222 -9.37 20.65 1.60
C ASN A 222 -9.20 20.07 3.01
N HIS A 223 -9.20 18.74 3.15
CA HIS A 223 -9.31 18.08 4.45
C HIS A 223 -8.25 16.99 4.69
N SER A 224 -7.25 16.87 3.82
CA SER A 224 -6.25 15.78 3.89
C SER A 224 -5.56 15.60 5.25
N VAL A 225 -5.35 16.69 6.01
CA VAL A 225 -4.75 16.62 7.36
C VAL A 225 -5.77 16.19 8.42
N GLU A 226 -7.03 16.64 8.32
CA GLU A 226 -8.09 16.19 9.24
C GLU A 226 -8.46 14.72 9.04
N MET A 227 -8.21 14.18 7.84
CA MET A 227 -8.42 12.77 7.52
C MET A 227 -7.42 11.82 8.18
N ILE A 228 -6.32 12.31 8.78
CA ILE A 228 -5.25 11.45 9.31
C ILE A 228 -5.77 10.32 10.22
N PRO A 229 -6.62 10.56 11.23
CA PRO A 229 -7.10 9.48 12.10
C PRO A 229 -7.88 8.41 11.34
N GLU A 230 -8.78 8.82 10.44
CA GLU A 230 -9.58 7.87 9.64
C GLU A 230 -8.69 7.08 8.67
N LEU A 231 -7.72 7.72 8.02
CA LEU A 231 -6.81 7.08 7.07
C LEU A 231 -5.90 6.05 7.73
N LEU A 232 -5.40 6.33 8.95
CA LEU A 232 -4.61 5.37 9.70
C LEU A 232 -5.43 4.13 10.06
N GLU A 233 -6.63 4.32 10.60
CA GLU A 233 -7.50 3.20 10.95
C GLU A 233 -7.90 2.41 9.71
N LEU A 234 -8.32 3.10 8.63
CA LEU A 234 -8.72 2.46 7.38
C LEU A 234 -7.56 1.68 6.76
N GLY A 235 -6.35 2.24 6.77
CA GLY A 235 -5.15 1.55 6.29
C GLY A 235 -4.87 0.25 7.05
N GLY A 236 -4.95 0.30 8.39
CA GLY A 236 -4.80 -0.89 9.24
C GLY A 236 -5.88 -1.94 8.98
N ASP A 237 -7.15 -1.53 8.90
CA ASP A 237 -8.28 -2.43 8.66
C ASP A 237 -8.28 -3.02 7.23
N ILE A 238 -7.83 -2.27 6.21
CA ILE A 238 -7.58 -2.81 4.87
C ILE A 238 -6.46 -3.84 4.95
N GLY A 239 -5.34 -3.52 5.61
CA GLY A 239 -4.23 -4.44 5.82
C GLY A 239 -4.70 -5.77 6.44
N ASP A 240 -5.61 -5.71 7.42
CA ASP A 240 -6.24 -6.87 8.03
C ASP A 240 -7.06 -7.73 7.06
N VAL A 241 -7.84 -7.09 6.18
CA VAL A 241 -8.63 -7.82 5.17
C VAL A 241 -7.70 -8.51 4.17
N LEU A 242 -6.67 -7.81 3.71
CA LEU A 242 -5.66 -8.34 2.80
C LEU A 242 -4.88 -9.52 3.44
N GLU A 243 -4.46 -9.38 4.71
CA GLU A 243 -3.84 -10.45 5.52
C GLU A 243 -4.77 -11.60 5.90
N ARG A 244 -6.07 -11.50 5.65
CA ARG A 244 -6.99 -12.63 5.81
C ARG A 244 -7.28 -13.34 4.50
N SER A 245 -6.99 -12.71 3.37
CA SER A 245 -7.13 -13.33 2.05
C SER A 245 -6.18 -14.52 1.86
N ASP A 246 -6.41 -15.29 0.80
CA ASP A 246 -5.54 -16.36 0.31
C ASP A 246 -4.62 -15.89 -0.82
N ARG A 247 -4.40 -14.58 -0.96
CA ARG A 247 -3.58 -13.94 -2.00
C ARG A 247 -2.27 -13.43 -1.43
N LYS A 248 -1.21 -13.49 -2.24
CA LYS A 248 -0.01 -12.66 -2.08
C LYS A 248 -0.29 -11.29 -2.68
N VAL A 249 -0.30 -10.27 -1.82
CA VAL A 249 -0.70 -8.91 -2.14
C VAL A 249 0.52 -8.00 -2.10
N LEU A 250 0.73 -7.26 -3.18
CA LEU A 250 1.63 -6.10 -3.18
C LEU A 250 0.78 -4.84 -3.08
N TRP A 251 0.98 -4.03 -2.04
CA TRP A 251 0.31 -2.74 -1.90
C TRP A 251 1.08 -1.68 -2.69
N VAL A 252 0.42 -0.96 -3.59
CA VAL A 252 1.01 0.16 -4.33
C VAL A 252 0.27 1.44 -3.96
N VAL A 253 1.01 2.48 -3.57
CA VAL A 253 0.48 3.81 -3.34
C VAL A 253 0.86 4.67 -4.55
N SER A 254 -0.14 5.09 -5.31
CA SER A 254 0.02 6.06 -6.40
C SER A 254 0.11 7.46 -5.79
N ALA A 255 1.29 8.06 -5.79
CA ALA A 255 1.54 9.29 -5.05
C ALA A 255 2.63 10.18 -5.66
N ASP A 256 2.24 11.40 -6.00
CA ASP A 256 3.15 12.54 -6.14
C ASP A 256 3.18 13.37 -4.84
N LEU A 257 4.32 14.02 -4.60
CA LEU A 257 4.60 14.82 -3.41
C LEU A 257 4.13 16.27 -3.57
N ALA A 258 4.82 17.26 -2.99
CA ALA A 258 4.36 18.65 -3.00
C ALA A 258 4.19 19.17 -4.44
N HIS A 259 3.15 19.95 -4.72
CA HIS A 259 2.81 20.50 -6.04
C HIS A 259 3.16 21.99 -6.21
N THR A 260 3.90 22.55 -5.25
CA THR A 260 4.15 23.99 -5.14
C THR A 260 5.63 24.34 -5.21
N HIS A 261 6.41 23.63 -6.04
CA HIS A 261 7.85 23.84 -6.21
C HIS A 261 8.21 25.02 -7.12
N LEU A 262 7.30 25.45 -7.99
CA LEU A 262 7.57 26.51 -8.98
C LEU A 262 6.49 27.58 -8.96
N ALA A 263 6.89 28.86 -8.98
CA ALA A 263 5.96 30.00 -8.96
C ALA A 263 5.10 30.06 -10.22
N GLU A 264 5.65 29.63 -11.35
CA GLU A 264 4.98 29.52 -12.65
C GLU A 264 4.15 28.24 -12.80
N GLY A 265 4.21 27.33 -11.83
CA GLY A 265 3.41 26.12 -11.78
C GLY A 265 1.92 26.42 -11.52
N PRO A 266 1.01 25.47 -11.82
CA PRO A 266 -0.44 25.67 -11.70
C PRO A 266 -0.92 25.96 -10.26
N TYR A 267 -0.11 25.62 -9.25
CA TYR A 267 -0.43 25.80 -7.83
C TYR A 267 0.41 26.89 -7.14
N GLY A 268 1.28 27.58 -7.89
CA GLY A 268 2.20 28.59 -7.34
C GLY A 268 3.33 27.99 -6.51
N PHE A 269 4.10 28.86 -5.85
CA PHE A 269 5.26 28.47 -5.04
C PHE A 269 4.95 28.48 -3.54
N CYS A 270 5.39 27.44 -2.82
CA CYS A 270 5.43 27.40 -1.36
C CYS A 270 6.85 27.06 -0.89
N GLU A 271 7.38 27.82 0.06
CA GLU A 271 8.62 27.46 0.77
C GLU A 271 8.48 26.15 1.57
N CYS A 272 7.24 25.67 1.76
CA CYS A 272 6.92 24.41 2.41
C CYS A 272 7.03 23.17 1.51
N ALA A 273 7.14 23.32 0.18
CA ALA A 273 7.15 22.20 -0.75
C ALA A 273 8.40 21.31 -0.58
N GLU A 274 9.59 21.90 -0.64
CA GLU A 274 10.85 21.18 -0.46
C GLU A 274 11.00 20.54 0.94
N PRO A 275 10.67 21.23 2.06
CA PRO A 275 10.61 20.57 3.36
C PRO A 275 9.60 19.42 3.43
N PHE A 276 8.46 19.51 2.73
CA PHE A 276 7.45 18.45 2.73
C PHE A 276 8.03 17.19 2.10
N ASP A 277 8.63 17.33 0.90
CA ASP A 277 9.23 16.21 0.19
C ASP A 277 10.33 15.54 1.01
N LYS A 278 11.16 16.34 1.70
CA LYS A 278 12.22 15.83 2.60
C LYS A 278 11.66 15.10 3.82
N ALA A 279 10.58 15.59 4.43
CA ALA A 279 9.96 14.92 5.56
C ALA A 279 9.38 13.55 5.14
N VAL A 280 8.76 13.49 3.96
CA VAL A 280 8.24 12.24 3.39
C VAL A 280 9.38 11.27 3.03
N GLU A 281 10.46 11.75 2.42
CA GLU A 281 11.64 10.93 2.15
C GLU A 281 12.26 10.38 3.42
N ALA A 282 12.46 11.23 4.44
CA ALA A 282 13.01 10.82 5.71
C ALA A 282 12.12 9.77 6.40
N TRP A 283 10.80 9.94 6.36
CA TRP A 283 9.85 8.93 6.83
C TRP A 283 10.04 7.60 6.10
N ALA A 284 10.04 7.60 4.76
CA ALA A 284 10.16 6.39 3.96
C ALA A 284 11.54 5.71 4.11
N ALA A 285 12.59 6.47 4.42
CA ALA A 285 13.95 5.95 4.62
C ALA A 285 14.23 5.41 6.03
N SER A 286 13.37 5.69 7.01
CA SER A 286 13.66 5.47 8.44
C SER A 286 12.95 4.28 9.09
N LEU A 287 12.34 3.39 8.28
CA LEU A 287 11.78 2.13 8.80
C LEU A 287 12.76 0.96 8.66
N GLU A 288 14.07 1.21 8.75
CA GLU A 288 15.04 0.11 8.77
C GLU A 288 14.74 -0.85 9.94
N PRO A 289 14.94 -2.17 9.75
CA PRO A 289 14.82 -3.12 10.84
C PRO A 289 15.78 -2.72 11.95
N CYS A 290 15.33 -2.72 13.20
CA CYS A 290 16.26 -2.50 14.31
C CYS A 290 17.47 -3.41 14.17
N ALA A 291 18.66 -2.83 14.22
CA ALA A 291 19.86 -3.63 14.17
C ALA A 291 19.86 -4.57 15.39
N SER A 292 20.30 -5.82 15.22
CA SER A 292 20.36 -6.82 16.30
C SER A 292 21.18 -6.40 17.55
N SER A 293 21.89 -5.28 17.48
CA SER A 293 22.66 -4.66 18.54
C SER A 293 21.99 -3.46 19.22
N GLU A 294 20.88 -2.94 18.69
CA GLU A 294 20.13 -1.83 19.28
C GLU A 294 19.30 -2.30 20.47
N SER A 295 19.13 -1.41 21.45
CA SER A 295 18.24 -1.70 22.58
C SER A 295 16.78 -1.53 22.15
N ASP A 296 15.86 -2.31 22.75
CA ASP A 296 14.43 -2.24 22.47
C ASP A 296 13.86 -0.80 22.65
N THR A 297 14.48 0.03 23.49
CA THR A 297 14.07 1.44 23.68
C THR A 297 14.48 2.33 22.50
N GLU A 298 15.67 2.15 21.95
CA GLU A 298 16.20 2.94 20.82
C GLU A 298 15.41 2.66 19.54
N CYS A 299 15.06 1.39 19.33
CA CYS A 299 14.11 0.94 18.30
C CYS A 299 12.78 1.69 18.31
N VAL A 300 12.12 1.71 19.49
CA VAL A 300 10.81 2.32 19.66
C VAL A 300 10.87 3.83 19.45
N GLU A 301 11.97 4.47 19.89
CA GLU A 301 12.19 5.89 19.66
C GLU A 301 12.40 6.21 18.18
N ASN A 302 13.21 5.43 17.46
CA ASN A 302 13.45 5.62 16.02
C ASN A 302 12.18 5.42 15.19
N ALA A 303 11.40 4.37 15.46
CA ALA A 303 10.12 4.12 14.77
C ALA A 303 9.10 5.24 15.03
N LYS A 304 9.03 5.74 16.27
CA LYS A 304 8.18 6.90 16.60
C LYS A 304 8.63 8.16 15.87
N MET A 305 9.94 8.42 15.82
CA MET A 305 10.51 9.55 15.09
C MET A 305 10.19 9.48 13.60
N SER A 306 10.33 8.31 12.97
CA SER A 306 9.91 8.07 11.58
C SER A 306 8.45 8.44 11.36
N ARG A 307 7.56 7.91 12.21
CA ARG A 307 6.13 8.14 12.12
C ARG A 307 5.74 9.63 12.28
N ASP A 308 6.42 10.34 13.18
CA ASP A 308 6.19 11.77 13.40
C ASP A 308 6.61 12.63 12.20
N LEU A 309 7.60 12.19 11.40
CA LEU A 309 8.00 12.89 10.15
C LEU A 309 6.82 12.97 9.16
N LEU A 310 6.07 11.89 8.97
CA LEU A 310 4.89 11.92 8.09
C LEU A 310 3.69 12.59 8.78
N LEU A 311 3.36 12.17 10.00
CA LEU A 311 2.07 12.53 10.60
C LEU A 311 2.05 13.87 11.32
N VAL A 312 3.22 14.45 11.60
CA VAL A 312 3.34 15.75 12.26
C VAL A 312 4.04 16.74 11.35
N GLU A 313 5.24 16.44 10.88
CA GLU A 313 6.03 17.39 10.08
C GLU A 313 5.45 17.57 8.68
N ALA A 314 5.31 16.50 7.90
CA ALA A 314 4.71 16.55 6.56
C ALA A 314 3.25 17.00 6.64
N ALA A 315 2.47 16.56 7.65
CA ALA A 315 1.10 17.03 7.87
C ALA A 315 1.02 18.56 8.06
N LYS A 316 1.93 19.15 8.85
CA LYS A 316 2.00 20.60 9.04
C LYS A 316 2.33 21.32 7.74
N LEU A 317 3.24 20.78 6.94
CA LEU A 317 3.66 21.37 5.66
C LEU A 317 2.57 21.22 4.58
N GLN A 318 1.84 20.11 4.59
CA GLN A 318 0.63 19.90 3.80
C GLN A 318 -0.42 20.96 4.12
N GLN A 319 -0.69 21.20 5.41
CA GLN A 319 -1.61 22.25 5.86
C GLN A 319 -1.13 23.65 5.44
N ALA A 320 0.18 23.86 5.34
CA ALA A 320 0.78 25.13 4.96
C ALA A 320 0.71 25.42 3.45
N GLY A 321 0.37 24.43 2.62
CA GLY A 321 0.22 24.60 1.17
C GLY A 321 1.18 23.78 0.30
N ALA A 322 1.77 22.70 0.82
CA ALA A 322 2.56 21.79 -0.01
C ALA A 322 1.71 21.13 -1.11
N ALA A 323 0.40 20.98 -0.87
CA ALA A 323 -0.60 20.54 -1.83
C ALA A 323 -0.29 19.16 -2.47
N SER A 324 0.30 18.24 -1.72
CA SER A 324 0.54 16.87 -2.19
C SER A 324 -0.78 16.11 -2.35
N CYS A 325 -0.98 15.52 -3.53
CA CYS A 325 -2.08 14.59 -3.78
C CYS A 325 -1.80 13.21 -3.13
N GLY A 326 -0.53 12.82 -3.01
CA GLY A 326 -0.10 11.55 -2.44
C GLY A 326 -0.25 11.45 -0.92
N PHE A 327 -0.25 12.57 -0.19
CA PHE A 327 -0.22 12.60 1.29
C PHE A 327 -1.23 11.63 1.94
N THR A 328 -2.48 11.63 1.51
CA THR A 328 -3.53 10.76 2.06
C THR A 328 -3.27 9.27 1.84
N GLY A 329 -2.72 8.89 0.69
CA GLY A 329 -2.32 7.51 0.40
C GLY A 329 -1.13 7.06 1.25
N LEU A 330 -0.16 7.95 1.50
CA LEU A 330 0.99 7.69 2.36
C LEU A 330 0.57 7.49 3.83
N VAL A 331 -0.37 8.31 4.33
CA VAL A 331 -0.92 8.14 5.69
C VAL A 331 -1.67 6.82 5.82
N MET A 332 -2.43 6.41 4.80
CA MET A 332 -3.09 5.11 4.77
C MET A 332 -2.07 3.96 4.81
N LEU A 333 -0.98 4.08 4.06
CA LEU A 333 0.13 3.11 4.11
C LEU A 333 0.75 3.06 5.52
N GLN A 334 0.99 4.20 6.18
CA GLN A 334 1.45 4.22 7.56
C GLN A 334 0.50 3.46 8.51
N GLY A 335 -0.82 3.61 8.31
CA GLY A 335 -1.83 2.86 9.07
C GLY A 335 -1.68 1.35 8.92
N MET A 336 -1.44 0.87 7.69
CA MET A 336 -1.14 -0.55 7.44
C MET A 336 0.16 -0.97 8.14
N LEU A 337 1.24 -0.19 8.02
CA LEU A 337 2.54 -0.49 8.63
C LEU A 337 2.43 -0.57 10.17
N ASP A 338 1.77 0.40 10.81
CA ASP A 338 1.50 0.42 12.25
C ASP A 338 0.77 -0.86 12.71
N HIS A 339 -0.28 -1.22 11.98
CA HIS A 339 -1.18 -2.30 12.37
C HIS A 339 -0.56 -3.70 12.21
N LEU A 340 0.20 -3.91 11.14
CA LEU A 340 0.83 -5.21 10.88
C LEU A 340 2.07 -5.43 11.74
N THR A 341 2.75 -4.35 12.15
CA THR A 341 3.87 -4.44 13.10
C THR A 341 3.40 -4.82 14.52
N THR A 342 2.22 -4.35 14.93
CA THR A 342 1.69 -4.59 16.29
C THR A 342 1.02 -5.96 16.51
N ARG A 343 0.74 -6.72 15.44
CA ARG A 343 -0.07 -7.97 15.50
C ARG A 343 0.69 -9.29 15.52
N MET A 344 2.03 -9.30 15.63
CA MET A 344 2.71 -10.55 15.92
C MET A 344 2.27 -11.07 17.30
N PRO A 345 1.70 -12.29 17.40
CA PRO A 345 1.02 -12.72 18.61
C PRO A 345 1.99 -12.90 19.78
N LEU A 346 1.87 -12.02 20.78
CA LEU A 346 2.19 -12.30 22.18
C LEU A 346 1.09 -13.17 22.81
N GLU A 347 0.77 -14.32 22.21
CA GLU A 347 -0.12 -15.30 22.84
C GLU A 347 0.49 -16.71 22.75
N ARG A 348 1.53 -16.95 23.55
CA ARG A 348 1.63 -18.25 24.21
C ARG A 348 0.73 -18.20 25.42
N GLU A 349 -0.32 -19.02 25.41
CA GLU A 349 -1.16 -19.33 26.55
C GLU A 349 -0.36 -19.25 27.86
N GLN A 350 -0.75 -18.30 28.72
CA GLN A 350 -0.40 -18.34 30.14
C GLN A 350 -0.99 -19.61 30.75
N LYS A 351 -0.31 -20.74 30.59
CA LYS A 351 -0.43 -21.83 31.55
C LYS A 351 0.22 -21.33 32.84
N LYS A 352 -0.63 -21.18 33.85
CA LYS A 352 -0.29 -20.94 35.26
C LYS A 352 0.86 -21.85 35.72
N SER A 353 2.09 -21.35 35.67
CA SER A 353 3.18 -21.80 36.54
C SER A 353 4.18 -20.65 36.60
N GLY A 354 4.37 -20.09 37.79
CA GLY A 354 5.26 -18.96 37.99
C GLY A 354 6.70 -19.34 37.66
N GLU A 355 7.16 -18.94 36.48
CA GLU A 355 8.56 -18.92 36.07
C GLU A 355 8.71 -17.89 34.94
N GLY A 356 9.88 -17.22 34.92
CA GLY A 356 10.15 -15.94 34.25
C GLY A 356 9.47 -15.71 32.90
N SER A 357 8.74 -14.60 32.82
CA SER A 357 8.24 -14.00 31.58
C SER A 357 9.40 -13.53 30.72
N SER A 358 9.72 -14.23 29.63
CA SER A 358 10.48 -13.63 28.52
C SER A 358 9.49 -12.86 27.64
N LEU A 359 9.48 -11.54 27.75
CA LEU A 359 8.80 -10.67 26.80
C LEU A 359 9.53 -10.79 25.46
N CYS A 360 8.82 -11.23 24.42
CA CYS A 360 9.29 -11.13 23.05
C CYS A 360 8.66 -9.85 22.50
N GLU A 361 9.42 -8.76 22.41
CA GLU A 361 8.94 -7.53 21.79
C GLU A 361 9.10 -7.64 20.27
N ALA A 362 8.03 -7.34 19.54
CA ALA A 362 8.00 -7.41 18.09
C ALA A 362 8.85 -6.26 17.52
N VAL A 363 9.95 -6.62 16.88
CA VAL A 363 10.84 -5.71 16.16
C VAL A 363 10.26 -5.50 14.75
N SER A 364 10.41 -4.29 14.19
CA SER A 364 9.85 -3.91 12.89
C SER A 364 10.12 -4.94 11.79
N GLU A 365 9.05 -5.48 11.20
CA GLU A 365 9.11 -6.48 10.12
C GLU A 365 9.40 -5.86 8.74
N TRP A 366 9.58 -4.55 8.61
CA TRP A 366 9.71 -3.88 7.31
C TRP A 366 11.16 -3.43 7.05
N ASP A 367 11.67 -3.69 5.85
CA ASP A 367 12.89 -3.10 5.29
C ASP A 367 12.45 -2.03 4.28
N SER A 368 12.64 -0.76 4.62
CA SER A 368 12.24 0.35 3.76
C SER A 368 13.43 1.03 3.08
N ARG A 369 13.24 1.45 1.83
CA ARG A 369 14.27 2.10 1.02
C ARG A 369 13.65 3.16 0.13
N VAL A 370 14.23 4.36 0.14
CA VAL A 370 13.97 5.38 -0.88
C VAL A 370 14.97 5.19 -2.02
N LEU A 371 14.47 5.05 -3.23
CA LEU A 371 15.28 4.81 -4.43
C LEU A 371 15.48 6.08 -5.26
N ALA A 372 14.51 6.99 -5.23
CA ALA A 372 14.58 8.29 -5.89
C ALA A 372 13.61 9.27 -5.22
N ASN A 373 14.01 10.53 -5.08
CA ASN A 373 13.15 11.64 -4.67
C ASN A 373 13.57 12.90 -5.44
N PHE A 374 12.73 13.37 -6.36
CA PHE A 374 13.05 14.50 -7.23
C PHE A 374 11.79 15.28 -7.60
N HIS A 375 11.95 16.56 -7.94
CA HIS A 375 10.90 17.44 -8.45
C HIS A 375 11.32 18.05 -9.82
N PRO A 376 11.26 17.30 -10.93
CA PRO A 376 11.73 17.78 -12.24
C PRO A 376 10.99 19.03 -12.75
N THR A 377 9.75 19.24 -12.28
CA THR A 377 8.90 20.38 -12.62
C THR A 377 8.29 21.03 -11.38
N TYR A 378 6.99 21.33 -11.38
CA TYR A 378 6.33 22.03 -10.27
C TYR A 378 5.93 21.12 -9.12
N PHE A 379 6.04 19.79 -9.29
CA PHE A 379 5.67 18.81 -8.30
C PHE A 379 6.80 17.81 -8.02
N GLY A 380 6.85 17.33 -6.78
CA GLY A 380 7.79 16.32 -6.32
C GLY A 380 7.26 14.90 -6.53
N MET A 381 8.17 13.95 -6.61
CA MET A 381 7.89 12.53 -6.81
C MET A 381 8.91 11.71 -6.04
N MET A 382 8.45 10.60 -5.46
CA MET A 382 9.32 9.65 -4.76
C MET A 382 9.02 8.22 -5.21
N VAL A 383 10.09 7.44 -5.33
CA VAL A 383 10.03 6.00 -5.47
C VAL A 383 10.56 5.38 -4.18
N ALA A 384 9.70 4.67 -3.45
CA ALA A 384 10.08 3.97 -2.22
C ALA A 384 9.55 2.54 -2.18
N GLN A 385 10.27 1.67 -1.49
CA GLN A 385 9.92 0.27 -1.25
C GLN A 385 9.83 0.02 0.26
N PHE A 386 8.87 -0.80 0.65
CA PHE A 386 8.71 -1.33 1.99
C PHE A 386 8.57 -2.84 1.86
N LYS A 387 9.69 -3.56 2.00
CA LYS A 387 9.70 -5.01 1.87
C LYS A 387 9.45 -5.64 3.23
N ARG A 388 8.58 -6.64 3.30
CA ARG A 388 8.41 -7.39 4.55
C ARG A 388 9.56 -8.39 4.71
N SER A 389 10.22 -8.34 5.86
CA SER A 389 11.27 -9.26 6.27
C SER A 389 10.64 -10.52 6.88
N GLU A 390 11.09 -11.69 6.43
CA GLU A 390 10.77 -12.96 7.09
C GLU A 390 11.67 -13.12 8.32
N SER A 391 11.40 -12.38 9.40
CA SER A 391 12.19 -12.55 10.62
C SER A 391 11.66 -13.73 11.46
N TRP A 392 12.45 -14.80 11.51
CA TRP A 392 12.25 -15.87 12.49
C TRP A 392 12.56 -15.29 13.87
N VAL A 393 11.54 -15.16 14.72
CA VAL A 393 11.72 -14.79 16.13
C VAL A 393 12.64 -15.83 16.79
N HIS A 394 13.92 -15.49 16.95
CA HIS A 394 14.85 -16.22 17.80
C HIS A 394 14.44 -15.94 19.25
N CYS A 395 13.51 -16.76 19.76
CA CYS A 395 13.19 -16.78 21.16
C CYS A 395 14.45 -17.22 21.92
N ARG A 396 15.25 -16.26 22.42
CA ARG A 396 16.37 -16.56 23.31
C ARG A 396 15.77 -17.18 24.57
N GLN A 397 15.79 -18.51 24.65
CA GLN A 397 15.61 -19.20 25.92
C GLN A 397 16.68 -18.65 26.86
N ALA A 398 16.25 -17.93 27.90
CA ALA A 398 17.11 -17.63 29.02
C ALA A 398 17.59 -18.97 29.59
N HIS A 399 18.80 -19.38 29.20
CA HIS A 399 19.53 -20.44 29.87
C HIS A 399 19.76 -19.93 31.30
N ARG A 400 18.89 -20.33 32.23
CA ARG A 400 19.26 -20.35 33.64
C ARG A 400 20.42 -21.33 33.77
N GLU A 401 21.60 -20.80 34.00
CA GLU A 401 22.72 -21.54 34.54
C GLU A 401 22.24 -22.24 35.83
N SER A 402 22.06 -23.55 35.74
CA SER A 402 21.93 -24.40 36.93
C SER A 402 23.33 -24.59 37.52
N GLU A 403 23.84 -23.56 38.20
CA GLU A 403 24.92 -23.70 39.19
C GLU A 403 24.36 -24.29 40.50
N ILE A 404 23.77 -25.48 40.47
CA ILE A 404 23.70 -26.35 41.66
C ILE A 404 23.76 -27.80 41.15
N LEU A 405 24.97 -28.36 41.11
CA LEU A 405 25.33 -29.74 41.46
C LEU A 405 26.73 -30.07 40.93
N ALA A 406 27.76 -29.58 41.62
CA ALA A 406 29.07 -30.23 41.68
C ALA A 406 29.98 -29.51 42.69
N ARG A 407 29.66 -29.61 43.99
CA ARG A 407 30.70 -29.62 45.04
C ARG A 407 30.29 -30.59 46.15
N GLU A 408 31.08 -31.65 46.22
CA GLU A 408 31.38 -32.45 47.41
C GLU A 408 31.82 -31.58 48.60
#